data_AF-A0A1I5VT49-F1
#
_entry.id   AF-A0A1I5VT49-F1
#
_cell.length_a   1.000
_cell.length_b   1.000
_cell.length_c   1.000
_cell.angle_alpha   90.00
_cell.angle_beta   90.00
_cell.angle_gamma   90.00
#
_symmetry.space_group_name_H-M   'P 1'
#
loop_
_entity.id
_entity.type
_entity.pdbx_description
1 polymer ?
#
loop_
_entity_poly.entity_id
_entity_poly.type
_entity_poly.pdbx_seq_one_letter_code
_entity_poly.pdbx_strand_id
1 'polypeptide(L)'
;NNGTINTLSATNVSTTNLTASRATINTISATNVSTTNLSAASATINALTANTIAATTVNASTVNASTVNATTVNANTGNFQTLTAANGNITVLNTQTGNITTINAVTGNVTTLNAGTVNVTGNVSAGGTITAGNGMVANGRIQNVAPGILPTDAANMSQLNQVRNEVQDMRKTSSTGAAIALAAASVPALEAGKSFGIGVGVGSYDGRSAVAAAASFRLSESAQIKVNFGSGTTGKVGGGIGASWAW
;
A
#
# COMPACT_ATOMS: atom_id res chain seq x y z
N ASN A 1 37.91 -40.99 29.04
CA ASN A 1 36.84 -42.00 29.07
C ASN A 1 35.85 -41.72 27.96
N ASN A 2 35.81 -42.60 26.95
CA ASN A 2 34.82 -42.58 25.88
C ASN A 2 33.57 -43.30 26.40
N GLY A 3 32.38 -42.72 26.24
CA GLY A 3 31.16 -43.35 26.73
C GLY A 3 29.93 -42.84 25.99
N THR A 4 29.26 -43.71 25.24
CA THR A 4 28.02 -43.38 24.53
C THR A 4 26.85 -43.44 25.52
N ILE A 5 26.08 -42.35 25.60
CA ILE A 5 24.77 -42.37 26.27
C ILE A 5 23.71 -42.48 25.18
N ASN A 6 23.17 -43.69 25.00
CA ASN A 6 22.12 -43.92 24.01
C ASN A 6 20.83 -43.19 24.39
N THR A 7 20.38 -43.34 25.64
CA THR A 7 19.19 -42.65 26.15
C THR A 7 19.45 -42.17 27.58
N LEU A 8 19.25 -40.88 27.83
CA LEU A 8 19.13 -40.32 29.17
C LEU A 8 17.65 -40.04 29.47
N SER A 9 17.07 -40.83 30.38
CA SER A 9 15.67 -40.68 30.80
C SER A 9 15.60 -40.24 32.26
N ALA A 10 15.02 -39.06 32.51
CA ALA A 10 14.85 -38.52 33.86
C ALA A 10 13.64 -37.57 33.90
N THR A 11 12.99 -37.42 35.06
CA THR A 11 11.94 -36.40 35.22
C THR A 11 12.50 -34.99 35.02
N ASN A 12 13.66 -34.71 35.63
CA ASN A 12 14.37 -33.44 35.52
C ASN A 12 15.85 -33.70 35.25
N VAL A 13 16.46 -32.91 34.35
CA VAL A 13 17.92 -32.85 34.16
C VAL A 13 18.38 -31.43 34.43
N SER A 14 19.22 -31.25 35.46
CA SER A 14 19.81 -29.96 35.84
C SER A 14 21.32 -30.09 35.92
N THR A 15 22.05 -29.40 35.04
CA THR A 15 23.52 -29.43 35.00
C THR A 15 24.06 -28.11 34.44
N THR A 16 25.29 -27.72 34.76
CA THR A 16 25.93 -26.58 34.07
C THR A 16 26.13 -26.90 32.59
N ASN A 17 26.74 -28.05 32.30
CA ASN A 17 26.95 -28.53 30.93
C ASN A 17 26.40 -29.95 30.82
N LEU A 18 25.42 -30.17 29.95
CA LEU A 18 25.05 -31.50 29.51
C LEU A 18 25.69 -31.75 28.15
N THR A 19 26.98 -32.03 28.22
CA THR A 19 27.86 -32.18 27.06
C THR A 19 28.69 -33.45 27.24
N ALA A 20 28.77 -34.29 26.21
CA ALA A 20 29.74 -35.38 26.18
C ALA A 20 30.92 -34.97 25.29
N SER A 21 32.05 -34.63 25.90
CA SER A 21 33.21 -34.01 25.22
C SER A 21 33.81 -34.86 24.08
N ARG A 22 33.65 -36.19 24.13
CA ARG A 22 34.15 -37.15 23.11
C ARG A 22 33.16 -38.30 22.83
N ALA A 23 31.88 -38.12 23.14
CA ALA A 23 30.84 -39.11 22.89
C ALA A 23 29.50 -38.44 22.60
N THR A 24 28.60 -39.14 21.89
CA THR A 24 27.31 -38.60 21.49
C THR A 24 26.26 -38.96 22.54
N ILE A 25 25.45 -37.99 22.97
CA ILE A 25 24.15 -38.26 23.62
C ILE A 25 23.13 -38.39 22.47
N ASN A 26 22.60 -39.58 22.25
CA ASN A 26 21.70 -39.81 21.11
C ASN A 26 20.31 -39.23 21.40
N THR A 27 19.72 -39.53 22.56
CA THR A 27 18.40 -39.05 22.97
C THR A 27 18.38 -38.61 24.43
N ILE A 28 17.83 -37.41 24.68
CA ILE A 28 17.39 -36.98 26.01
C ILE A 28 15.87 -37.00 26.04
N SER A 29 15.31 -37.74 26.99
CA SER A 29 13.87 -37.80 27.27
C SER A 29 13.63 -37.32 28.69
N ALA A 30 13.19 -36.07 28.83
CA ALA A 30 12.91 -35.47 30.13
C ALA A 30 11.70 -34.53 30.07
N THR A 31 11.00 -34.41 31.19
CA THR A 31 9.94 -33.41 31.33
C THR A 31 10.54 -32.01 31.29
N ASN A 32 11.61 -31.79 32.07
CA ASN A 32 12.34 -30.52 32.12
C ASN A 32 13.84 -30.74 31.96
N VAL A 33 14.46 -29.96 31.07
CA VAL A 33 15.93 -29.83 30.96
C VAL A 33 16.31 -28.38 31.23
N SER A 34 17.16 -28.15 32.24
CA SER A 34 17.75 -26.85 32.57
C SER A 34 19.26 -26.96 32.53
N THR A 35 19.90 -26.34 31.54
CA THR A 35 21.37 -26.39 31.39
C THR A 35 21.92 -25.08 30.85
N THR A 36 23.18 -24.73 31.14
CA THR A 36 23.82 -23.61 30.44
C THR A 36 24.06 -23.96 28.98
N ASN A 37 24.59 -25.17 28.73
CA ASN A 37 24.85 -25.72 27.40
C ASN A 37 24.31 -27.15 27.25
N LEU A 38 23.60 -27.40 26.14
CA LEU A 38 23.16 -28.73 25.71
C LEU A 38 23.80 -29.11 24.37
N SER A 39 24.46 -30.28 24.32
CA SER A 39 24.96 -30.91 23.09
C SER A 39 24.47 -32.36 22.98
N ALA A 40 23.60 -32.63 22.01
CA ALA A 40 23.02 -33.95 21.74
C ALA A 40 22.71 -34.10 20.23
N ALA A 41 22.67 -35.33 19.72
CA ALA A 41 22.23 -35.57 18.34
C ALA A 41 20.72 -35.29 18.18
N SER A 42 19.91 -35.76 19.14
CA SER A 42 18.48 -35.47 19.20
C SER A 42 17.99 -35.25 20.64
N ALA A 43 16.97 -34.41 20.80
CA ALA A 43 16.31 -34.18 22.07
C ALA A 43 14.78 -34.18 21.90
N THR A 44 14.08 -34.94 22.75
CA THR A 44 12.62 -34.94 22.86
C THR A 44 12.25 -34.50 24.27
N ILE A 45 11.76 -33.27 24.42
CA ILE A 45 11.61 -32.62 25.74
C ILE A 45 10.28 -31.90 25.82
N ASN A 46 9.55 -31.97 26.94
CA ASN A 46 8.33 -31.16 27.08
C ASN A 46 8.66 -29.66 27.23
N ALA A 47 9.59 -29.32 28.13
CA ALA A 47 10.12 -27.97 28.28
C ALA A 47 11.67 -27.97 28.30
N LEU A 48 12.27 -27.33 27.30
CA LEU A 48 13.72 -27.14 27.20
C LEU A 48 14.09 -25.69 27.49
N THR A 49 14.84 -25.47 28.58
CA THR A 49 15.41 -24.16 28.93
C THR A 49 16.94 -24.25 28.93
N ALA A 50 17.61 -23.49 28.07
CA ALA A 50 19.06 -23.41 28.06
C ALA A 50 19.55 -22.06 27.54
N ASN A 51 20.75 -21.61 27.92
CA ASN A 51 21.27 -20.37 27.33
C ASN A 51 21.65 -20.60 25.85
N THR A 52 22.33 -21.70 25.55
CA THR A 52 22.69 -22.12 24.19
C THR A 52 22.34 -23.59 23.95
N ILE A 53 21.69 -23.86 22.82
CA ILE A 53 21.35 -25.22 22.34
C ILE A 53 22.10 -25.48 21.04
N ALA A 54 22.91 -26.53 20.99
CA ALA A 54 23.57 -27.01 19.78
C ALA A 54 23.22 -28.50 19.55
N ALA A 55 22.34 -28.79 18.61
CA ALA A 55 21.84 -30.15 18.36
C ALA A 55 21.53 -30.38 16.88
N THR A 56 21.53 -31.62 16.38
CA THR A 56 21.07 -31.86 14.99
C THR A 56 19.55 -31.63 14.89
N THR A 57 18.79 -32.18 15.84
CA THR A 57 17.33 -32.02 15.91
C THR A 57 16.87 -31.64 17.32
N VAL A 58 16.05 -30.59 17.43
CA VAL A 58 15.33 -30.22 18.65
C VAL A 58 13.84 -30.50 18.42
N ASN A 59 13.24 -31.37 19.24
CA ASN A 59 11.80 -31.63 19.25
C ASN A 59 11.27 -31.36 20.66
N ALA A 60 10.52 -30.28 20.84
CA ALA A 60 10.00 -29.92 22.16
C ALA A 60 8.71 -29.12 22.10
N SER A 61 7.81 -29.31 23.07
CA SER A 61 6.58 -28.50 23.13
C SER A 61 6.90 -27.01 23.33
N THR A 62 7.85 -26.69 24.22
CA THR A 62 8.36 -25.33 24.43
C THR A 62 9.88 -25.32 24.46
N VAL A 63 10.50 -24.38 23.73
CA VAL A 63 11.95 -24.10 23.82
C VAL A 63 12.16 -22.66 24.25
N ASN A 64 12.93 -22.46 25.32
CA ASN A 64 13.34 -21.15 25.81
C ASN A 64 14.87 -21.08 25.83
N ALA A 65 15.45 -20.33 24.88
CA ALA A 65 16.89 -20.18 24.79
C ALA A 65 17.34 -18.86 24.18
N SER A 66 18.48 -18.33 24.61
CA SER A 66 19.07 -17.16 23.93
C SER A 66 19.48 -17.51 22.50
N THR A 67 20.15 -18.65 22.31
CA THR A 67 20.65 -19.10 21.00
C THR A 67 20.33 -20.57 20.74
N VAL A 68 19.76 -20.86 19.58
CA VAL A 68 19.58 -22.23 19.06
C VAL A 68 20.31 -22.37 17.73
N ASN A 69 21.25 -23.30 17.66
CA ASN A 69 21.94 -23.72 16.45
C ASN A 69 21.63 -25.20 16.19
N ALA A 70 20.67 -25.46 15.29
CA ALA A 70 20.25 -26.82 14.99
C ALA A 70 19.92 -27.02 13.52
N THR A 71 20.00 -28.25 12.99
CA THR A 71 19.56 -28.50 11.61
C THR A 71 18.03 -28.42 11.50
N THR A 72 17.33 -28.99 12.48
CA THR A 72 15.86 -29.02 12.56
C THR A 72 15.37 -28.60 13.94
N VAL A 73 14.38 -27.69 13.99
CA VAL A 73 13.65 -27.35 15.23
C VAL A 73 12.15 -27.54 15.02
N ASN A 74 11.54 -28.43 15.81
CA ASN A 74 10.10 -28.65 15.86
C ASN A 74 9.60 -28.24 17.25
N ALA A 75 8.85 -27.14 17.33
CA ALA A 75 8.29 -26.69 18.59
C ALA A 75 6.91 -26.06 18.46
N ASN A 76 6.05 -26.22 19.48
CA ASN A 76 4.78 -25.48 19.51
C ASN A 76 5.04 -24.00 19.81
N THR A 77 5.91 -23.72 20.79
CA THR A 77 6.32 -22.36 21.17
C THR A 77 7.84 -22.25 21.27
N GLY A 78 8.44 -21.30 20.54
CA GLY A 78 9.86 -20.95 20.65
C GLY A 78 10.05 -19.52 21.17
N ASN A 79 10.83 -19.36 22.23
CA ASN A 79 11.27 -18.06 22.74
C ASN A 79 12.77 -17.93 22.53
N PHE A 80 13.19 -17.18 21.50
CA PHE A 80 14.59 -17.08 21.07
C PHE A 80 15.08 -15.64 20.93
N GLN A 81 16.38 -15.39 21.19
CA GLN A 81 17.04 -14.17 20.69
C GLN A 81 17.63 -14.42 19.29
N THR A 82 18.18 -15.61 19.03
CA THR A 82 18.71 -16.02 17.73
C THR A 82 18.40 -17.50 17.45
N LEU A 83 17.83 -17.79 16.28
CA LEU A 83 17.60 -19.15 15.77
C LEU A 83 18.31 -19.32 14.43
N THR A 84 19.26 -20.24 14.36
CA THR A 84 19.86 -20.72 13.10
C THR A 84 19.41 -22.15 12.87
N ALA A 85 18.54 -22.37 11.88
CA ALA A 85 18.11 -23.69 11.46
C ALA A 85 17.92 -23.82 9.95
N ALA A 86 18.23 -24.97 9.38
CA ALA A 86 18.04 -25.26 7.95
C ALA A 86 16.56 -25.57 7.65
N ASN A 87 15.89 -26.26 8.57
CA ASN A 87 14.45 -26.55 8.54
C ASN A 87 13.85 -26.27 9.92
N GLY A 88 12.59 -25.83 9.98
CA GLY A 88 11.90 -25.67 11.28
C GLY A 88 10.39 -25.52 11.12
N ASN A 89 9.63 -26.21 11.96
CA ASN A 89 8.18 -26.01 12.06
C ASN A 89 7.88 -25.48 13.46
N ILE A 90 7.56 -24.19 13.54
CA ILE A 90 7.30 -23.50 14.81
C ILE A 90 5.93 -22.83 14.72
N THR A 91 4.99 -23.30 15.53
CA THR A 91 3.61 -22.77 15.51
C THR A 91 3.55 -21.32 16.01
N VAL A 92 4.25 -21.00 17.11
CA VAL A 92 4.35 -19.64 17.66
C VAL A 92 5.80 -19.30 17.99
N LEU A 93 6.34 -18.24 17.39
CA LEU A 93 7.67 -17.71 17.67
C LEU A 93 7.57 -16.33 18.33
N ASN A 94 7.97 -16.22 19.61
CA ASN A 94 8.01 -14.94 20.35
C ASN A 94 9.46 -14.48 20.55
N THR A 95 9.76 -13.21 20.29
CA THR A 95 11.12 -12.64 20.46
C THR A 95 11.04 -11.22 21.08
N GLN A 96 11.83 -10.92 22.13
CA GLN A 96 11.80 -9.64 22.87
C GLN A 96 12.55 -8.49 22.12
N THR A 97 13.54 -8.83 21.29
CA THR A 97 14.29 -7.90 20.43
C THR A 97 14.73 -8.65 19.17
N GLY A 98 13.77 -9.07 18.36
CA GLY A 98 14.05 -9.85 17.15
C GLY A 98 14.62 -8.96 16.04
N ASN A 99 15.93 -8.94 15.87
CA ASN A 99 16.49 -8.83 14.52
C ASN A 99 16.48 -10.25 13.94
N ILE A 100 15.36 -10.66 13.33
CA ILE A 100 15.41 -11.81 12.42
C ILE A 100 16.16 -11.31 11.18
N THR A 101 17.49 -11.45 11.19
CA THR A 101 18.30 -11.16 9.99
C THR A 101 18.12 -12.29 8.97
N THR A 102 17.83 -13.52 9.42
CA THR A 102 17.56 -14.67 8.55
C THR A 102 16.73 -15.74 9.28
N ILE A 103 15.47 -15.98 8.89
CA ILE A 103 14.92 -17.35 8.97
C ILE A 103 15.37 -18.00 7.66
N ASN A 104 16.45 -18.77 7.69
CA ASN A 104 16.90 -19.53 6.52
C ASN A 104 16.22 -20.91 6.50
N ALA A 105 14.89 -20.92 6.66
CA ALA A 105 14.13 -22.14 6.55
C ALA A 105 13.88 -22.41 5.06
N VAL A 106 14.61 -23.35 4.48
CA VAL A 106 14.43 -23.75 3.08
C VAL A 106 13.04 -24.39 2.87
N THR A 107 12.41 -24.90 3.93
CA THR A 107 11.08 -25.57 3.90
C THR A 107 10.20 -25.38 5.16
N GLY A 108 10.59 -24.50 6.08
CA GLY A 108 9.91 -24.35 7.38
C GLY A 108 8.84 -23.25 7.41
N ASN A 109 7.75 -23.47 8.17
CA ASN A 109 6.66 -22.51 8.34
C ASN A 109 6.67 -21.88 9.75
N VAL A 110 6.39 -20.57 9.81
CA VAL A 110 6.04 -19.85 11.05
C VAL A 110 4.62 -19.33 10.90
N THR A 111 3.67 -19.86 11.68
CA THR A 111 2.24 -19.46 11.58
C THR A 111 1.99 -18.07 12.13
N THR A 112 2.67 -17.70 13.23
CA THR A 112 2.60 -16.38 13.86
C THR A 112 4.00 -15.91 14.28
N LEU A 113 4.41 -14.73 13.81
CA LEU A 113 5.66 -14.07 14.20
C LEU A 113 5.36 -12.80 15.01
N ASN A 114 5.68 -12.82 16.31
CA ASN A 114 5.65 -11.64 17.16
C ASN A 114 7.07 -11.09 17.32
N ALA A 115 7.42 -10.06 16.53
CA ALA A 115 8.73 -9.43 16.53
C ALA A 115 8.63 -7.90 16.56
N GLY A 116 9.60 -7.24 17.20
CA GLY A 116 9.69 -5.78 17.20
C GLY A 116 10.14 -5.20 15.85
N THR A 117 10.96 -5.91 15.08
CA THR A 117 11.40 -5.52 13.73
C THR A 117 11.55 -6.78 12.87
N VAL A 118 11.21 -6.70 11.58
CA VAL A 118 11.42 -7.79 10.62
C VAL A 118 12.15 -7.22 9.41
N ASN A 119 13.40 -7.65 9.19
CA ASN A 119 14.19 -7.23 8.02
C ASN A 119 14.09 -8.30 6.95
N VAL A 120 13.40 -8.00 5.84
CA VAL A 120 13.28 -8.92 4.70
C VAL A 120 14.12 -8.38 3.54
N THR A 121 15.16 -9.11 3.15
CA THR A 121 16.05 -8.75 2.02
C THR A 121 15.52 -9.24 0.66
N GLY A 122 14.43 -10.02 0.65
CA GLY A 122 13.75 -10.55 -0.53
C GLY A 122 12.28 -10.14 -0.64
N ASN A 123 11.49 -10.96 -1.35
CA ASN A 123 10.06 -10.72 -1.51
C ASN A 123 9.25 -11.16 -0.28
N VAL A 124 8.30 -10.33 0.13
CA VAL A 124 7.22 -10.74 1.05
C VAL A 124 6.02 -11.15 0.19
N SER A 125 5.67 -12.43 0.19
CA SER A 125 4.44 -12.93 -0.44
C SER A 125 3.40 -13.18 0.64
N ALA A 126 2.39 -12.31 0.74
CA ALA A 126 1.27 -12.49 1.66
C ALA A 126 0.06 -13.04 0.91
N GLY A 127 -0.50 -14.17 1.37
CA GLY A 127 -1.79 -14.69 0.90
C GLY A 127 -2.99 -13.93 1.46
N GLY A 128 -2.76 -12.84 2.20
CA GLY A 128 -3.77 -12.03 2.88
C GLY A 128 -3.32 -10.57 3.01
N THR A 129 -3.87 -9.84 3.98
CA THR A 129 -3.61 -8.41 4.15
C THR A 129 -2.22 -8.14 4.74
N ILE A 130 -1.47 -7.21 4.12
CA ILE A 130 -0.29 -6.60 4.72
C ILE A 130 -0.71 -5.28 5.37
N THR A 131 -0.83 -5.27 6.70
CA THR A 131 -1.07 -4.03 7.46
C THR A 131 0.28 -3.44 7.87
N ALA A 132 0.71 -2.40 7.18
CA ALA A 132 1.84 -1.58 7.61
C ALA A 132 1.34 -0.45 8.51
N GLY A 133 2.06 -0.15 9.60
CA GLY A 133 1.75 0.95 10.53
C GLY A 133 1.85 2.33 9.86
N ASN A 134 2.87 3.15 10.20
CA ASN A 134 3.02 4.53 9.72
C ASN A 134 3.34 4.69 8.21
N GLY A 135 2.91 3.75 7.36
CA GLY A 135 3.02 3.83 5.90
C GLY A 135 3.54 2.53 5.28
N MET A 136 2.89 2.09 4.20
CA MET A 136 3.24 0.88 3.45
C MET A 136 4.61 0.97 2.77
N VAL A 137 5.08 2.19 2.48
CA VAL A 137 6.37 2.42 1.81
C VAL A 137 6.94 3.80 2.17
N ALA A 138 7.80 3.91 3.19
CA ALA A 138 8.57 5.13 3.39
C ALA A 138 9.57 5.27 2.21
N ASN A 139 9.38 6.27 1.35
CA ASN A 139 10.24 6.62 0.21
C ASN A 139 10.31 5.62 -0.96
N GLY A 140 9.30 4.75 -1.16
CA GLY A 140 9.29 3.79 -2.29
C GLY A 140 8.03 3.86 -3.17
N ARG A 141 8.05 3.13 -4.30
CA ARG A 141 6.95 3.08 -5.28
C ARG A 141 6.10 1.83 -5.09
N ILE A 142 4.77 2.00 -5.12
CA ILE A 142 3.82 0.90 -5.31
C ILE A 142 3.60 0.74 -6.82
N GLN A 143 3.83 -0.45 -7.36
CA GLN A 143 3.76 -0.73 -8.81
C GLN A 143 2.72 -1.83 -9.09
N ASN A 144 2.30 -1.95 -10.36
CA ASN A 144 1.31 -2.93 -10.82
C ASN A 144 -0.08 -2.79 -10.17
N VAL A 145 -0.46 -1.55 -9.83
CA VAL A 145 -1.80 -1.22 -9.33
C VAL A 145 -2.77 -1.21 -10.52
N ALA A 146 -3.62 -2.23 -10.60
CA ALA A 146 -4.72 -2.27 -11.55
C ALA A 146 -5.70 -1.10 -11.31
N PRO A 147 -6.50 -0.68 -12.29
CA PRO A 147 -7.52 0.33 -12.08
C PRO A 147 -8.49 -0.09 -10.97
N GLY A 148 -8.75 0.80 -10.01
CA GLY A 148 -9.72 0.54 -8.95
C GLY A 148 -11.16 0.42 -9.49
N ILE A 149 -11.93 -0.52 -8.94
CA ILE A 149 -13.33 -0.81 -9.30
C ILE A 149 -14.27 -0.46 -8.14
N LEU A 150 -13.86 -0.74 -6.90
CA LEU A 150 -14.63 -0.45 -5.69
C LEU A 150 -14.20 0.88 -5.03
N PRO A 151 -15.07 1.50 -4.20
CA PRO A 151 -14.76 2.79 -3.57
C PRO A 151 -13.52 2.81 -2.66
N THR A 152 -13.10 1.65 -2.16
CA THR A 152 -11.95 1.49 -1.27
C THR A 152 -10.69 1.05 -1.99
N ASP A 153 -10.73 0.88 -3.31
CA ASP A 153 -9.56 0.49 -4.10
C ASP A 153 -8.58 1.65 -4.24
N ALA A 154 -7.30 1.32 -4.35
CA ALA A 154 -6.29 2.30 -4.73
C ALA A 154 -6.49 2.73 -6.19
N ALA A 155 -6.47 4.03 -6.44
CA ALA A 155 -6.45 4.57 -7.80
C ALA A 155 -5.04 4.54 -8.38
N ASN A 156 -4.93 4.26 -9.68
CA ASN A 156 -3.65 4.29 -10.38
C ASN A 156 -3.47 5.57 -11.23
N MET A 157 -2.28 5.76 -11.80
CA MET A 157 -1.96 6.95 -12.60
C MET A 157 -2.76 7.08 -13.89
N SER A 158 -3.26 5.97 -14.47
CA SER A 158 -4.13 6.06 -15.65
C SER A 158 -5.47 6.71 -15.30
N GLN A 159 -6.06 6.35 -14.16
CA GLN A 159 -7.30 6.96 -13.65
C GLN A 159 -7.08 8.44 -13.31
N LEU A 160 -5.96 8.80 -12.69
CA LEU A 160 -5.64 10.21 -12.41
C LEU A 160 -5.44 11.04 -13.68
N ASN A 161 -4.76 10.49 -14.69
CA ASN A 161 -4.56 11.19 -15.96
C ASN A 161 -5.87 11.38 -16.72
N GLN A 162 -6.80 10.44 -16.65
CA GLN A 162 -8.15 10.60 -17.21
C GLN A 162 -8.87 11.79 -16.56
N VAL A 163 -8.85 11.89 -15.23
CA VAL A 163 -9.44 13.04 -14.50
C VAL A 163 -8.75 14.35 -14.88
N ARG A 164 -7.42 14.37 -14.98
CA ARG A 164 -6.68 15.57 -15.39
C ARG A 164 -7.08 16.06 -16.78
N ASN A 165 -7.28 15.14 -17.72
CA ASN A 165 -7.73 15.48 -19.08
C ASN A 165 -9.16 16.05 -19.07
N GLU A 166 -10.06 15.43 -18.32
CA GLU A 166 -11.45 15.90 -18.18
C GLU A 166 -11.51 17.31 -17.57
N VAL A 167 -10.73 17.59 -16.51
CA VAL A 167 -10.66 18.92 -15.90
C VAL A 167 -10.08 19.96 -16.88
N GLN A 168 -9.08 19.60 -17.67
CA GLN A 168 -8.53 20.51 -18.69
C GLN A 168 -9.55 20.83 -19.77
N ASP A 169 -10.33 19.85 -20.22
CA ASP A 169 -11.36 20.04 -21.23
C ASP A 169 -12.57 20.81 -20.68
N MET A 170 -12.92 20.60 -19.41
CA MET A 170 -13.90 21.43 -18.69
C MET A 170 -13.45 22.88 -18.63
N ARG A 171 -12.18 23.16 -18.25
CA ARG A 171 -11.62 24.52 -18.27
C ARG A 171 -11.68 25.13 -19.66
N LYS A 172 -11.25 24.40 -20.70
CA LYS A 172 -11.31 24.89 -22.10
C LYS A 172 -12.74 25.23 -22.53
N THR A 173 -13.69 24.36 -22.21
CA THR A 173 -15.11 24.54 -22.57
C THR A 173 -15.71 25.74 -21.84
N SER A 174 -15.47 25.85 -20.53
CA SER A 174 -15.93 26.98 -19.71
C SER A 174 -15.35 28.31 -20.17
N SER A 175 -14.03 28.37 -20.40
CA SER A 175 -13.37 29.58 -20.91
C SER A 175 -13.88 29.99 -22.30
N THR A 176 -14.23 29.01 -23.15
CA THR A 176 -14.86 29.29 -24.45
C THR A 176 -16.25 29.88 -24.28
N GLY A 177 -17.05 29.37 -23.34
CA GLY A 177 -18.37 29.93 -23.02
C GLY A 177 -18.30 31.39 -22.58
N ALA A 178 -17.34 31.73 -21.71
CA ALA A 178 -17.10 33.11 -21.29
C ALA A 178 -16.66 34.01 -22.47
N ALA A 179 -15.78 33.51 -23.35
CA ALA A 179 -15.38 34.23 -24.55
C ALA A 179 -16.57 34.51 -25.49
N ILE A 180 -17.48 33.53 -25.67
CA ILE A 180 -18.72 33.72 -26.46
C ILE A 180 -19.61 34.79 -25.82
N ALA A 181 -19.77 34.78 -24.49
CA ALA A 181 -20.55 35.79 -23.79
C ALA A 181 -19.96 37.20 -23.96
N LEU A 182 -18.63 37.34 -23.85
CA LEU A 182 -17.94 38.61 -24.13
C LEU A 182 -18.10 39.04 -25.59
N ALA A 183 -18.02 38.11 -26.54
CA ALA A 183 -18.23 38.38 -27.96
C ALA A 183 -19.65 38.88 -28.22
N ALA A 184 -20.66 38.23 -27.66
CA ALA A 184 -22.07 38.60 -27.80
C ALA A 184 -22.39 39.95 -27.13
N ALA A 185 -21.80 40.22 -25.97
CA ALA A 185 -21.90 41.50 -25.27
C ALA A 185 -21.26 42.64 -26.06
N SER A 186 -20.18 42.34 -26.81
CA SER A 186 -19.48 43.31 -27.65
C SER A 186 -20.20 43.62 -28.97
N VAL A 187 -21.27 42.89 -29.32
CA VAL A 187 -22.08 43.22 -30.50
C VAL A 187 -22.80 44.56 -30.28
N PRO A 188 -22.61 45.58 -31.13
CA PRO A 188 -23.23 46.90 -30.96
C PRO A 188 -24.76 46.85 -30.86
N ALA A 189 -25.34 47.83 -30.17
CA ALA A 189 -26.79 48.01 -30.10
C ALA A 189 -27.37 48.53 -31.42
N LEU A 190 -28.68 48.36 -31.62
CA LEU A 190 -29.39 48.88 -32.79
C LEU A 190 -29.44 50.42 -32.75
N GLU A 191 -28.90 51.06 -33.78
CA GLU A 191 -28.86 52.51 -33.92
C GLU A 191 -30.26 53.15 -33.82
N ALA A 192 -30.35 54.37 -33.28
CA ALA A 192 -31.61 55.10 -33.13
C ALA A 192 -32.33 55.29 -34.49
N GLY A 193 -33.66 55.21 -34.48
CA GLY A 193 -34.49 55.33 -35.69
C GLY A 193 -34.45 54.13 -36.65
N LYS A 194 -33.61 53.11 -36.43
CA LYS A 194 -33.60 51.87 -37.23
C LYS A 194 -34.54 50.80 -36.64
N SER A 195 -35.22 50.05 -37.51
CA SER A 195 -36.16 48.98 -37.08
C SER A 195 -35.50 47.60 -36.95
N PHE A 196 -34.40 47.38 -37.65
CA PHE A 196 -33.67 46.11 -37.69
C PHE A 196 -32.17 46.36 -37.86
N GLY A 197 -31.34 45.47 -37.28
CA GLY A 197 -29.89 45.50 -37.49
C GLY A 197 -29.23 44.18 -37.14
N ILE A 198 -28.13 43.89 -37.83
CA ILE A 198 -27.25 42.76 -37.55
C ILE A 198 -25.90 43.32 -37.12
N GLY A 199 -25.33 42.77 -36.06
CA GLY A 199 -23.98 43.10 -35.62
C GLY A 199 -23.16 41.85 -35.34
N VAL A 200 -21.84 42.03 -35.34
CA VAL A 200 -20.86 40.99 -34.98
C VAL A 200 -19.96 41.51 -33.86
N GLY A 201 -19.49 40.60 -33.03
CA GLY A 201 -18.60 40.90 -31.91
C GLY A 201 -17.59 39.77 -31.74
N VAL A 202 -16.42 40.13 -31.19
CA VAL A 202 -15.37 39.18 -30.85
C VAL A 202 -15.07 39.28 -29.37
N GLY A 203 -14.68 38.16 -28.77
CA GLY A 203 -14.40 38.07 -27.34
C GLY A 203 -13.23 37.14 -27.07
N SER A 204 -12.48 37.42 -26.02
CA SER A 204 -11.35 36.59 -25.59
C SER A 204 -11.34 36.47 -24.07
N TYR A 205 -11.12 35.26 -23.57
CA TYR A 205 -11.04 34.98 -22.13
C TYR A 205 -10.15 33.76 -21.86
N ASP A 206 -9.22 33.88 -20.91
CA ASP A 206 -8.31 32.79 -20.49
C ASP A 206 -7.63 32.09 -21.69
N GLY A 207 -7.18 32.85 -22.70
CA GLY A 207 -6.53 32.30 -23.91
C GLY A 207 -7.47 31.56 -24.88
N ARG A 208 -8.80 31.67 -24.71
CA ARG A 208 -9.81 31.20 -25.67
C ARG A 208 -10.42 32.42 -26.34
N SER A 209 -10.80 32.27 -27.61
CA SER A 209 -11.44 33.36 -28.36
C SER A 209 -12.75 32.89 -28.97
N ALA A 210 -13.64 33.85 -29.24
CA ALA A 210 -14.94 33.59 -29.82
C ALA A 210 -15.40 34.73 -30.71
N VAL A 211 -16.30 34.39 -31.63
CA VAL A 211 -17.07 35.32 -32.46
C VAL A 211 -18.55 35.10 -32.18
N ALA A 212 -19.31 36.19 -32.16
CA ALA A 212 -20.75 36.17 -32.04
C ALA A 212 -21.38 37.10 -33.05
N ALA A 213 -22.60 36.78 -33.45
CA ALA A 213 -23.47 37.64 -34.23
C ALA A 213 -24.79 37.83 -33.47
N ALA A 214 -25.40 38.99 -33.66
CA ALA A 214 -26.71 39.26 -33.10
C ALA A 214 -27.62 39.96 -34.11
N ALA A 215 -28.90 39.61 -34.07
CA ALA A 215 -29.97 40.30 -34.75
C ALA A 215 -30.79 41.08 -33.71
N SER A 216 -30.98 42.37 -33.97
CA SER A 216 -31.75 43.27 -33.10
C SER A 216 -32.98 43.78 -33.84
N PHE A 217 -34.11 43.83 -33.15
CA PHE A 217 -35.41 44.27 -33.64
C PHE A 217 -35.95 45.36 -32.73
N ARG A 218 -36.36 46.49 -33.31
CA ARG A 218 -37.05 47.56 -32.58
C ARG A 218 -38.55 47.40 -32.76
N LEU A 219 -39.28 47.28 -31.66
CA LEU A 219 -40.74 47.14 -31.65
C LEU A 219 -41.45 48.50 -31.55
N SER A 220 -40.86 49.44 -30.82
CA SER A 220 -41.29 50.84 -30.69
C SER A 220 -40.07 51.74 -30.44
N GLU A 221 -40.24 53.06 -30.40
CA GLU A 221 -39.13 53.98 -30.05
C GLU A 221 -38.47 53.65 -28.70
N SER A 222 -39.22 53.06 -27.77
CA SER A 222 -38.78 52.68 -26.43
C SER A 222 -38.44 51.20 -26.24
N ALA A 223 -38.82 50.30 -27.16
CA ALA A 223 -38.77 48.85 -26.97
C ALA A 223 -37.89 48.13 -28.01
N GLN A 224 -36.96 47.28 -27.56
CA GLN A 224 -36.07 46.51 -28.43
C GLN A 224 -35.88 45.06 -27.95
N ILE A 225 -35.66 44.14 -28.89
CA ILE A 225 -35.29 42.74 -28.67
C ILE A 225 -33.97 42.46 -29.39
N LYS A 226 -33.06 41.72 -28.76
CA LYS A 226 -31.79 41.27 -29.35
C LYS A 226 -31.63 39.76 -29.18
N VAL A 227 -31.39 39.05 -30.28
CA VAL A 227 -31.05 37.62 -30.30
C VAL A 227 -29.58 37.51 -30.70
N ASN A 228 -28.78 36.77 -29.95
CA ASN A 228 -27.36 36.56 -30.22
C ASN A 228 -27.01 35.07 -30.28
N PHE A 229 -26.02 34.74 -31.08
CA PHE A 229 -25.43 33.41 -31.22
C PHE A 229 -23.93 33.55 -31.48
N GLY A 230 -23.12 32.61 -31.03
CA GLY A 230 -21.69 32.66 -31.22
C GLY A 230 -21.01 31.31 -31.10
N SER A 231 -19.76 31.26 -31.54
CA SER A 231 -18.90 30.09 -31.50
C SER A 231 -17.47 30.49 -31.12
N GLY A 232 -16.73 29.59 -30.48
CA GLY A 232 -15.35 29.83 -30.10
C GLY A 232 -14.38 28.72 -30.49
N THR A 233 -13.11 28.92 -30.14
CA THR A 233 -11.95 28.12 -30.60
C THR A 233 -12.03 26.62 -30.28
N THR A 234 -12.93 26.17 -29.41
CA THR A 234 -13.16 24.75 -29.10
C THR A 234 -14.35 24.13 -29.87
N GLY A 235 -14.89 24.85 -30.86
CA GLY A 235 -16.05 24.44 -31.65
C GLY A 235 -17.38 24.47 -30.89
N LYS A 236 -17.36 24.92 -29.63
CA LYS A 236 -18.57 25.10 -28.81
C LYS A 236 -19.35 26.32 -29.30
N VAL A 237 -20.68 26.25 -29.15
CA VAL A 237 -21.61 27.30 -29.54
C VAL A 237 -22.45 27.73 -28.33
N GLY A 238 -22.93 28.96 -28.35
CA GLY A 238 -23.83 29.51 -27.34
C GLY A 238 -24.66 30.63 -27.93
N GLY A 239 -25.74 31.01 -27.24
CA GLY A 239 -26.60 32.10 -27.67
C GLY A 239 -27.58 32.50 -26.59
N GLY A 240 -28.29 33.60 -26.83
CA GLY A 240 -29.27 34.13 -25.90
C GLY A 240 -30.17 35.17 -26.55
N ILE A 241 -31.23 35.53 -25.85
CA ILE A 241 -32.16 36.59 -26.24
C ILE A 241 -32.33 37.55 -25.06
N GLY A 242 -32.44 38.84 -25.35
CA GLY A 242 -32.72 39.88 -24.36
C GLY A 242 -33.69 40.91 -24.91
N ALA A 243 -34.38 41.62 -24.02
CA ALA A 243 -35.26 42.73 -24.37
C ALA A 243 -34.98 43.93 -23.46
N SER A 244 -35.26 45.13 -23.95
CA SER A 244 -35.08 46.38 -23.21
C SER A 244 -36.24 47.33 -23.47
N TRP A 245 -36.66 48.04 -22.43
CA TRP A 245 -37.68 49.09 -22.50
C TRP A 245 -37.20 50.33 -21.73
N ALA A 246 -37.38 51.52 -22.30
CA ALA A 246 -37.11 52.80 -21.66
C ALA A 246 -38.39 53.64 -21.56
N TRP A 247 -38.52 54.46 -20.52
CA TRP A 247 -39.66 55.35 -20.27
C TRP A 247 -39.17 56.76 -19.96
#